data_AF-W0DFV0-F1
#
_entry.id   AF-W0DFV0-F1
#
_cell.length_a   1.000
_cell.length_b   1.000
_cell.length_c   1.000
_cell.angle_alpha   90.00
_cell.angle_beta   90.00
_cell.angle_gamma   90.00
#
_symmetry.space_group_name_H-M   'P 1'
#
loop_
_entity.id
_entity.type
_entity.pdbx_description
1 polymer ?
#
loop_
_entity_poly.entity_id
_entity_poly.type
_entity_poly.pdbx_seq_one_letter_code
_entity_poly.pdbx_strand_id
1 'polypeptide(L)'
;MKAIEVSSILKLLEGKEEGHKIEQELRKIEKRKEKVYVSNYTLLELAYLLEFVYGLSRERVAKVLKTLLEDPLFKVEEEEVWKEALKLYLEGAELLSALREVQYRRADVDGTVG
;
A
#
# COMPACT_ATOMS: atom_id res chain seq x y z
N MET A 1 -13.17 3.75 -12.93
CA MET A 1 -12.26 3.27 -11.87
C MET A 1 -11.41 2.14 -12.42
N LYS A 2 -10.09 2.25 -12.28
CA LYS A 2 -9.11 1.25 -12.73
C LYS A 2 -8.32 0.74 -11.53
N ALA A 3 -7.85 -0.50 -11.56
CA ALA A 3 -6.90 -1.00 -10.56
C ALA A 3 -5.46 -0.67 -10.98
N ILE A 4 -4.57 -0.48 -10.01
CA ILE A 4 -3.12 -0.34 -10.25
C ILE A 4 -2.38 -1.59 -9.83
N GLU A 5 -1.43 -2.01 -10.66
CA GLU A 5 -0.54 -3.15 -10.38
C GLU A 5 0.74 -2.68 -9.67
N VAL A 6 1.36 -3.58 -8.91
CA VAL A 6 2.64 -3.29 -8.21
C VAL A 6 3.72 -2.82 -9.19
N SER A 7 3.75 -3.42 -10.38
CA SER A 7 4.71 -3.11 -11.45
C SER A 7 4.63 -1.64 -11.87
N SER A 8 3.43 -1.06 -11.86
CA SER A 8 3.21 0.33 -12.23
C SER A 8 3.65 1.27 -11.11
N ILE A 9 3.42 0.89 -9.85
CA ILE A 9 3.89 1.64 -8.69
C ILE A 9 5.42 1.66 -8.64
N LEU A 10 6.07 0.52 -8.85
CA LEU A 10 7.54 0.44 -8.87
C LEU A 10 8.14 1.31 -9.97
N LYS A 11 7.57 1.29 -11.18
CA LYS A 11 8.02 2.16 -12.29
C LYS A 11 7.92 3.65 -11.96
N LEU A 12 6.89 4.07 -11.22
CA LEU A 12 6.77 5.44 -10.72
C LEU A 12 7.89 5.76 -9.72
N LEU A 13 8.14 4.86 -8.76
CA LEU A 13 9.17 5.04 -7.73
C LEU A 13 10.60 5.05 -8.30
N GLU A 14 10.86 4.27 -9.35
CA GLU A 14 12.15 4.22 -10.04
C GLU A 14 12.46 5.48 -10.88
N GLY A 15 11.46 6.32 -11.18
CA GLY A 15 11.64 7.57 -11.92
C GLY A 15 12.09 7.39 -13.38
N LYS A 16 11.87 6.22 -13.97
CA LYS A 16 12.25 5.91 -15.36
C LYS A 16 11.23 6.46 -16.36
N GLU A 17 11.58 6.47 -17.66
CA GLU A 17 10.72 6.95 -18.75
C GLU A 17 9.31 6.30 -18.73
N GLU A 18 9.22 5.03 -18.38
CA GLU A 18 7.94 4.33 -18.23
C GLU A 18 7.08 4.87 -17.08
N GLY A 19 7.72 5.32 -16.00
CA GLY A 19 7.04 6.00 -14.89
C GLY A 19 6.34 7.28 -15.34
N HIS A 20 6.93 8.02 -16.28
CA HIS A 20 6.30 9.23 -16.81
C HIS A 20 4.99 8.94 -17.56
N LYS A 21 4.91 7.82 -18.30
CA LYS A 21 3.67 7.41 -18.97
C LYS A 21 2.56 7.08 -17.97
N ILE A 22 2.90 6.41 -16.88
CA ILE A 22 1.98 6.07 -15.80
C ILE A 22 1.51 7.35 -15.10
N GLU A 23 2.42 8.28 -14.80
CA GLU A 23 2.08 9.56 -14.19
C GLU A 23 1.10 10.37 -15.07
N GLN A 24 1.31 10.39 -16.39
CA GLN A 24 0.39 11.03 -17.32
C GLN A 24 -1.00 10.37 -17.32
N GLU A 25 -1.06 9.04 -17.19
CA GLU A 25 -2.34 8.32 -17.07
C GLU A 25 -3.05 8.64 -15.75
N LEU A 26 -2.33 8.64 -14.62
CA LEU A 26 -2.86 9.01 -13.32
C LEU A 26 -3.44 10.45 -13.34
N ARG A 27 -2.71 11.40 -13.93
CA ARG A 27 -3.20 12.78 -14.12
C ARG A 27 -4.47 12.86 -14.98
N LYS A 28 -4.63 11.98 -15.98
CA LYS A 28 -5.86 11.93 -16.79
C LYS A 28 -7.04 11.39 -15.97
N ILE A 29 -6.81 10.38 -15.13
CA ILE A 29 -7.81 9.82 -14.22
C ILE A 29 -8.25 10.87 -13.21
N GLU A 30 -7.29 11.58 -12.61
CA GLU A 30 -7.54 12.68 -11.67
C GLU A 30 -8.36 13.82 -12.31
N LYS A 31 -8.01 14.25 -13.52
CA LYS A 31 -8.78 15.28 -14.27
C LYS A 31 -10.22 14.86 -14.54
N ARG A 32 -10.48 13.56 -14.67
CA ARG A 32 -11.83 12.99 -14.83
C ARG A 32 -12.55 12.80 -13.50
N LYS A 33 -11.93 13.17 -12.37
CA LYS A 33 -12.41 12.94 -10.99
C LYS A 33 -12.67 11.45 -10.70
N GLU A 34 -12.01 10.57 -11.44
CA GLU A 34 -12.05 9.14 -11.19
C GLU A 34 -11.01 8.75 -10.13
N LYS A 35 -11.16 7.54 -9.57
CA LYS A 35 -10.23 6.97 -8.60
C LYS A 35 -9.48 5.77 -9.18
N VAL A 36 -8.31 5.50 -8.59
CA VAL A 36 -7.50 4.31 -8.84
C VAL A 36 -7.65 3.36 -7.65
N TYR A 37 -8.11 2.15 -7.91
CA TYR A 37 -8.26 1.13 -6.87
C TYR A 37 -6.91 0.46 -6.57
N VAL A 38 -6.62 0.27 -5.29
CA VAL A 38 -5.44 -0.45 -4.79
C VAL A 38 -5.93 -1.58 -3.90
N SER A 39 -5.58 -2.82 -4.24
CA SER A 39 -5.98 -3.99 -3.45
C SER A 39 -5.02 -4.23 -2.27
N ASN A 40 -5.50 -5.00 -1.28
CA ASN A 40 -4.67 -5.51 -0.19
C ASN A 40 -3.44 -6.27 -0.70
N TYR A 41 -3.62 -7.08 -1.75
CA TYR A 41 -2.53 -7.86 -2.35
C TYR A 41 -1.50 -6.97 -3.03
N THR A 42 -1.92 -5.90 -3.72
CA THR A 42 -1.00 -4.93 -4.33
C THR A 42 -0.11 -4.28 -3.28
N LEU A 43 -0.67 -3.89 -2.13
CA LEU A 43 0.09 -3.26 -1.04
C LEU A 43 1.02 -4.25 -0.33
N LEU A 44 0.57 -5.48 -0.08
CA LEU A 44 1.40 -6.54 0.50
C LEU A 44 2.60 -6.88 -0.39
N GLU A 45 2.36 -7.07 -1.69
CA GLU A 45 3.40 -7.34 -2.67
C GLU A 45 4.39 -6.16 -2.75
N LEU A 46 3.88 -4.92 -2.80
CA LEU A 46 4.72 -3.73 -2.80
C LEU A 46 5.61 -3.67 -1.56
N ALA A 47 5.03 -3.85 -0.37
CA ALA A 47 5.76 -3.82 0.89
C ALA A 47 6.87 -4.88 0.92
N TYR A 48 6.53 -6.12 0.53
CA TYR A 48 7.48 -7.22 0.45
C TYR A 48 8.65 -6.90 -0.48
N LEU A 49 8.36 -6.42 -1.69
CA LEU A 49 9.40 -6.07 -2.66
C LEU A 49 10.29 -4.96 -2.11
N LEU A 50 9.70 -3.88 -1.59
CA LEU A 50 10.46 -2.75 -1.06
C LEU A 50 11.37 -3.15 0.11
N GLU A 51 10.89 -3.96 1.05
CA GLU A 51 11.64 -4.37 2.23
C GLU A 51 12.70 -5.43 1.89
N PHE A 52 12.30 -6.55 1.28
CA PHE A 52 13.14 -7.73 1.17
C PHE A 52 13.92 -7.81 -0.15
N VAL A 53 13.42 -7.20 -1.23
CA VAL A 53 14.10 -7.22 -2.54
C VAL A 53 14.93 -5.95 -2.74
N TYR A 54 14.35 -4.79 -2.47
CA TYR A 54 15.04 -3.49 -2.60
C TYR A 54 15.79 -3.07 -1.33
N GLY A 55 15.66 -3.80 -0.21
CA GLY A 55 16.41 -3.56 1.01
C GLY A 55 16.09 -2.23 1.70
N LEU A 56 14.88 -1.70 1.51
CA LEU A 56 14.48 -0.45 2.13
C LEU A 56 14.22 -0.65 3.63
N SER A 57 14.55 0.37 4.42
CA SER A 57 14.20 0.37 5.84
C SER A 57 12.69 0.43 6.04
N ARG A 58 12.23 -0.10 7.17
CA ARG A 58 10.84 -0.07 7.64
C ARG A 58 10.19 1.30 7.55
N GLU A 59 10.91 2.35 7.92
CA GLU A 59 10.43 3.73 7.87
C GLU A 59 10.21 4.19 6.41
N ARG A 60 11.08 3.77 5.49
CA ARG A 60 10.96 4.09 4.07
C ARG A 60 9.80 3.33 3.44
N VAL A 61 9.63 2.04 3.76
CA VAL A 61 8.49 1.23 3.32
C VAL A 61 7.19 1.84 3.80
N ALA A 62 7.08 2.12 5.11
CA ALA A 62 5.91 2.74 5.70
C ALA A 62 5.59 4.09 5.07
N LYS A 63 6.61 4.92 4.76
CA LYS A 63 6.42 6.20 4.08
C LYS A 63 5.79 6.04 2.69
N VAL A 64 6.26 5.08 1.89
CA VAL A 64 5.70 4.81 0.55
C VAL A 64 4.25 4.34 0.66
N LEU A 65 3.97 3.36 1.53
CA LEU A 65 2.61 2.85 1.73
C LEU A 65 1.67 3.95 2.23
N LYS A 66 2.15 4.79 3.16
CA LYS A 66 1.40 5.94 3.67
C LYS A 66 1.06 6.94 2.57
N THR A 67 1.98 7.22 1.64
CA THR A 67 1.67 8.08 0.48
C THR A 67 0.52 7.53 -0.35
N LEU A 68 0.45 6.22 -0.58
CA LEU A 68 -0.67 5.60 -1.31
C LEU A 68 -1.99 5.65 -0.52
N LEU A 69 -1.93 5.49 0.81
CA LEU A 69 -3.11 5.54 1.69
C LEU A 69 -3.69 6.95 1.85
N GLU A 70 -2.84 7.98 1.82
CA GLU A 70 -3.25 9.37 2.07
C GLU A 70 -3.56 10.15 0.79
N ASP A 71 -3.08 9.68 -0.37
CA ASP A 71 -3.32 10.35 -1.64
C ASP A 71 -4.77 10.12 -2.09
N PRO A 72 -5.56 11.20 -2.26
CA PRO A 72 -6.98 11.10 -2.56
C PRO A 72 -7.25 10.47 -3.94
N LEU A 73 -6.28 10.37 -4.85
CA LEU A 73 -6.48 9.68 -6.13
C LEU A 73 -6.75 8.19 -5.93
N PHE A 74 -6.20 7.59 -4.88
CA PHE A 74 -6.31 6.16 -4.61
C PHE A 74 -7.52 5.85 -3.74
N LYS A 75 -8.20 4.75 -4.08
CA LYS A 75 -9.21 4.10 -3.25
C LYS A 75 -8.60 2.78 -2.80
N VAL A 76 -8.13 2.74 -1.56
CA VAL A 76 -7.44 1.59 -1.00
C VAL A 76 -8.44 0.62 -0.35
N GLU A 77 -8.28 -0.66 -0.63
CA GLU A 77 -9.01 -1.74 0.06
C GLU A 77 -8.65 -1.74 1.55
N GLU A 78 -9.67 -1.79 2.42
CA GLU A 78 -9.47 -1.80 3.89
C GLU A 78 -8.50 -0.71 4.41
N GLU A 79 -8.57 0.51 3.84
CA GLU A 79 -7.64 1.62 4.12
C GLU A 79 -7.38 1.84 5.63
N GLU A 80 -8.42 1.77 6.47
CA GLU A 80 -8.29 1.96 7.91
C GLU A 80 -7.53 0.82 8.60
N VAL A 81 -7.66 -0.42 8.11
CA VAL A 81 -6.87 -1.57 8.59
C VAL A 81 -5.39 -1.32 8.32
N TRP A 82 -5.06 -0.87 7.11
CA TRP A 82 -3.69 -0.54 6.73
C TRP A 82 -3.10 0.61 7.53
N LYS A 83 -3.86 1.69 7.75
CA LYS A 83 -3.41 2.82 8.57
C LYS A 83 -3.07 2.43 9.99
N GLU A 84 -3.87 1.55 10.61
CA GLU A 84 -3.60 1.03 11.94
C GLU A 84 -2.42 0.06 11.94
N ALA A 85 -2.36 -0.86 10.98
CA ALA A 85 -1.29 -1.86 10.87
C ALA A 85 0.08 -1.20 10.63
N LEU A 86 0.14 -0.09 9.88
CA LEU A 86 1.37 0.68 9.70
C LEU A 86 1.92 1.26 11.00
N LYS A 87 1.08 1.53 12.00
CA LYS A 87 1.54 2.00 13.32
C LYS A 87 2.28 0.87 14.04
N LEU A 88 1.67 -0.31 14.12
CA LEU A 88 2.28 -1.50 14.73
C LEU A 88 3.56 -1.91 13.97
N TYR A 89 3.53 -1.84 12.64
CA TYR A 89 4.71 -2.06 11.82
C TYR A 89 5.83 -1.08 12.19
N LEU A 90 5.57 0.22 12.31
CA LEU A 90 6.59 1.18 12.75
C LEU A 90 7.10 0.95 14.18
N GLU A 91 6.30 0.33 15.04
CA GLU A 91 6.66 0.01 16.43
C GLU A 91 7.49 -1.28 16.59
N GLY A 92 7.66 -2.05 15.52
CA GLY A 92 8.50 -3.26 15.54
C GLY A 92 7.80 -4.55 15.11
N ALA A 93 6.48 -4.54 14.89
CA ALA A 93 5.77 -5.73 14.42
C ALA A 93 6.09 -6.08 12.96
N GLU A 94 6.01 -7.36 12.59
CA GLU A 94 6.01 -7.77 11.18
C GLU A 94 4.73 -7.31 10.48
N LEU A 95 4.81 -6.79 9.25
CA LEU A 95 3.66 -6.14 8.59
C LEU A 95 2.45 -7.05 8.44
N LEU A 96 2.65 -8.32 8.04
CA LEU A 96 1.56 -9.27 7.89
C LEU A 96 0.90 -9.60 9.24
N SER A 97 1.70 -9.69 10.30
CA SER A 97 1.19 -9.91 11.66
C SER A 97 0.40 -8.70 12.15
N ALA A 98 0.89 -7.49 11.91
CA ALA A 98 0.19 -6.24 12.22
C ALA A 98 -1.17 -6.14 11.51
N LEU A 99 -1.23 -6.52 10.22
CA LEU A 99 -2.49 -6.55 9.46
C LEU A 99 -3.48 -7.53 10.07
N ARG A 100 -3.04 -8.76 10.38
CA ARG A 100 -3.89 -9.77 11.01
C ARG A 100 -4.40 -9.32 12.38
N GLU A 101 -3.52 -8.75 13.21
CA GLU A 101 -3.91 -8.25 14.52
C GLU A 101 -5.02 -7.20 14.42
N VAL A 102 -4.89 -6.24 13.50
CA VAL A 102 -5.93 -5.22 13.26
C VAL A 102 -7.21 -5.86 12.72
N GLN A 103 -7.12 -6.78 11.76
CA GLN A 103 -8.28 -7.47 11.20
C GLN A 103 -9.04 -8.27 12.28
N TYR A 104 -8.34 -9.02 13.12
CA TYR A 104 -8.94 -9.80 14.20
C TYR A 104 -9.58 -8.91 15.27
N ARG A 105 -8.92 -7.83 15.68
CA ARG A 105 -9.49 -6.85 16.61
C ARG A 105 -10.79 -6.25 16.08
N ARG A 106 -10.85 -5.94 14.78
CA ARG A 106 -12.05 -5.35 14.14
C ARG A 106 -13.16 -6.37 13.89
N ALA A 107 -12.83 -7.66 13.86
CA ALA A 107 -13.77 -8.75 13.69
C ALA A 107 -14.24 -9.35 15.02
N ASP A 108 -13.87 -8.75 16.16
CA ASP A 108 -14.12 -9.27 17.52
C ASP A 108 -13.66 -10.74 17.68
N VAL A 109 -12.53 -11.09 17.07
CA VAL A 109 -11.94 -12.43 17.14
C VAL A 109 -10.94 -12.48 18.28
N ASP A 110 -11.27 -13.23 19.33
CA ASP A 110 -10.40 -13.48 20.48
C ASP A 110 -9.40 -14.62 20.19
N GLY A 111 -8.20 -14.24 19.77
CA GLY A 111 -7.06 -15.14 19.61
C GLY A 111 -6.95 -15.82 18.24
N THR A 112 -5.93 -16.66 18.11
CA THR A 112 -5.69 -17.46 16.90
C THR A 112 -5.54 -18.92 17.30
N VAL A 113 -6.05 -19.83 16.48
CA VAL A 113 -5.81 -21.27 16.64
C VAL A 113 -4.64 -21.62 15.73
N GLY A 114 -3.50 -21.98 16.31
CA GLY A 114 -2.25 -22.28 15.61
C GLY A 114 -1.31 -23.11 16.44
#